data_AF-A0A2E1HZT6-F1
#
_entry.id   AF-A0A2E1HZT6-F1
#
_cell.length_a   1.000
_cell.length_b   1.000
_cell.length_c   1.000
_cell.angle_alpha   90.00
_cell.angle_beta   90.00
_cell.angle_gamma   90.00
#
_symmetry.space_group_name_H-M   'P 1'
#
loop_
_entity.id
_entity.type
_entity.pdbx_description
1 polymer ?
#
loop_
_entity_poly.entity_id
_entity_poly.type
_entity_poly.pdbx_seq_one_letter_code
_entity_poly.pdbx_strand_id
1 'polypeptide(L)'
;MEEAMNTTTPFLTIDPVVSDRLVDVYSALDGGNWKKMINNHDELRIRLVSQGIADPENRSSMSWDDANLFFVSCTDLTRDGRPYPLETGISKEKFGRFPYGEGSSISYLRDWIRDSRRDTEHLEEMADLLEKLNSRMSGTSMEKGVGRLQMLGWLTNEETTNLRKAITSRCWIPSAEEPLDGGCHDAAKHIVAHLRAAEKRRCGVLLRIHN
;
A
#
# COMPACT_ATOMS: atom_id res chain seq x y z
N MET A 1 -10.42 -30.26 -22.64
CA MET A 1 -9.39 -29.20 -22.72
C MET A 1 -10.13 -27.87 -22.56
N GLU A 2 -10.65 -27.69 -21.35
CA GLU A 2 -11.63 -26.66 -21.01
C GLU A 2 -11.16 -26.05 -19.69
N GLU A 3 -9.99 -25.41 -19.74
CA GLU A 3 -9.36 -24.71 -18.61
C GLU A 3 -8.58 -23.49 -19.14
N ALA A 4 -9.18 -22.81 -20.11
CA ALA A 4 -8.75 -21.48 -20.57
C ALA A 4 -9.89 -20.48 -20.39
N MET A 5 -10.60 -20.57 -19.27
CA MET A 5 -11.44 -19.46 -18.82
C MET A 5 -10.50 -18.40 -18.23
N ASN A 6 -10.21 -17.38 -19.04
CA ASN A 6 -9.66 -16.07 -18.68
C ASN A 6 -9.92 -15.66 -17.21
N THR A 7 -9.03 -16.03 -16.30
CA THR A 7 -8.87 -15.35 -15.03
C THR A 7 -7.61 -14.50 -15.15
N THR A 8 -7.77 -13.26 -15.61
CA THR A 8 -6.70 -12.28 -15.45
C THR A 8 -6.37 -12.22 -13.96
N THR A 9 -5.09 -12.29 -13.58
CA THR A 9 -4.65 -12.17 -12.18
C THR A 9 -5.26 -10.93 -11.52
N PRO A 10 -5.26 -10.76 -10.20
CA PRO A 10 -5.65 -9.48 -9.62
C PRO A 10 -4.72 -8.34 -10.08
N PHE A 11 -5.26 -7.12 -10.20
CA PHE A 11 -4.44 -5.94 -10.50
C PHE A 11 -4.05 -5.25 -9.19
N LEU A 12 -2.77 -4.92 -8.98
CA LEU A 12 -2.32 -4.20 -7.79
C LEU A 12 -2.03 -2.73 -8.09
N THR A 13 -2.34 -1.84 -7.12
CA THR A 13 -1.96 -0.42 -7.17
C THR A 13 -1.28 0.01 -5.89
N ILE A 14 -0.27 0.87 -6.03
CA ILE A 14 0.26 1.66 -4.93
C ILE A 14 -0.27 3.09 -5.06
N ASP A 15 -1.02 3.52 -4.07
CA ASP A 15 -1.57 4.88 -3.97
C ASP A 15 -0.77 5.70 -2.93
N PRO A 16 -0.47 6.98 -3.21
CA PRO A 16 0.15 7.84 -2.22
C PRO A 16 -0.86 8.27 -1.17
N VAL A 17 -0.37 8.35 0.06
CA VAL A 17 -1.18 8.68 1.24
C VAL A 17 -0.50 9.74 2.08
N VAL A 18 -1.31 10.57 2.74
CA VAL A 18 -0.86 11.57 3.71
C VAL A 18 -0.31 10.83 4.93
N SER A 19 1.02 10.71 5.00
CA SER A 19 1.72 9.88 5.99
C SER A 19 1.29 10.15 7.43
N ASP A 20 1.18 11.43 7.78
CA ASP A 20 0.92 11.88 9.15
C ASP A 20 -0.50 11.55 9.64
N ARG A 21 -1.40 11.12 8.74
CA ARG A 21 -2.76 10.67 9.08
C ARG A 21 -2.87 9.17 9.27
N LEU A 22 -1.94 8.38 8.71
CA LEU A 22 -2.13 6.92 8.61
C LEU A 22 -2.31 6.24 9.96
N VAL A 23 -1.40 6.51 10.90
CA VAL A 23 -1.42 5.90 12.23
C VAL A 23 -2.66 6.34 12.99
N ASP A 24 -2.93 7.65 13.04
CA ASP A 24 -4.06 8.22 13.78
C ASP A 24 -5.41 7.70 13.26
N VAL A 25 -5.61 7.69 11.94
CA VAL A 25 -6.85 7.21 11.33
C VAL A 25 -7.00 5.70 11.52
N TYR A 26 -5.93 4.93 11.33
CA TYR A 26 -5.95 3.48 11.56
C TYR A 26 -6.37 3.17 13.00
N SER A 27 -5.67 3.75 13.97
CA SER A 27 -5.95 3.53 15.39
C SER A 27 -7.35 4.00 15.80
N ALA A 28 -7.85 5.09 15.20
CA ALA A 28 -9.20 5.58 15.47
C ALA A 28 -10.30 4.64 14.96
N LEU A 29 -10.09 3.96 13.83
CA LEU A 29 -11.03 3.00 13.26
C LEU A 29 -10.89 1.62 13.93
N ASP A 30 -9.70 1.26 14.41
CA ASP A 30 -9.40 0.03 15.14
C ASP A 30 -9.73 0.13 16.64
N GLY A 31 -10.94 0.62 16.95
CA GLY A 31 -11.45 0.73 18.33
C GLY A 31 -10.98 1.96 19.11
N GLY A 32 -10.23 2.87 18.50
CA GLY A 32 -9.81 4.14 19.11
C GLY A 32 -10.87 5.23 19.11
N ASN A 33 -10.43 6.47 19.38
CA ASN A 33 -11.32 7.62 19.49
C ASN A 33 -11.39 8.43 18.19
N TRP A 34 -12.35 8.08 17.33
CA TRP A 34 -12.62 8.77 16.06
C TRP A 34 -12.85 10.27 16.21
N LYS A 35 -13.69 10.69 17.18
CA LYS A 35 -14.02 12.10 17.39
C LYS A 35 -12.76 12.92 17.70
N LYS A 36 -11.91 12.41 18.58
CA LYS A 36 -10.65 13.07 18.93
C LYS A 36 -9.72 13.17 17.71
N MET A 37 -9.62 12.11 16.91
CA MET A 37 -8.81 12.11 15.70
C MET A 37 -9.29 13.18 14.72
N ILE A 38 -10.59 13.23 14.40
CA ILE A 38 -11.15 14.25 13.49
C ILE A 38 -10.91 15.67 14.00
N ASN A 39 -11.05 15.90 15.31
CA ASN A 39 -10.83 17.22 15.91
C ASN A 39 -9.38 17.69 15.88
N ASN A 40 -8.42 16.77 15.71
CA ASN A 40 -7.01 17.11 15.55
C ASN A 40 -6.62 17.35 14.09
N HIS A 41 -7.51 17.06 13.13
CA HIS A 41 -7.24 17.12 11.69
C HIS A 41 -8.29 17.97 10.96
N ASP A 42 -8.22 19.29 11.12
CA ASP A 42 -9.19 20.25 10.54
C ASP A 42 -9.40 20.08 9.02
N GLU A 43 -8.31 19.87 8.28
CA GLU A 43 -8.38 19.63 6.83
C GLU A 43 -9.14 18.36 6.48
N LEU A 44 -8.97 17.29 7.27
CA LEU A 44 -9.70 16.04 7.09
C LEU A 44 -11.18 16.24 7.40
N ARG A 45 -11.51 16.94 8.49
CA ARG A 45 -12.90 17.28 8.83
C ARG A 45 -13.58 18.01 7.66
N ILE A 46 -12.94 19.07 7.14
CA ILE A 46 -13.45 19.85 5.99
C ILE A 46 -13.65 18.94 4.77
N ARG A 47 -12.68 18.07 4.49
CA ARG A 47 -12.77 17.11 3.39
C ARG A 47 -13.97 16.18 3.54
N LEU A 48 -14.16 15.56 4.71
CA LEU A 48 -15.28 14.65 4.93
C LEU A 48 -16.63 15.36 4.76
N VAL A 49 -16.78 16.60 5.24
CA VAL A 49 -17.97 17.41 4.97
C VAL A 49 -18.19 17.63 3.47
N SER A 50 -17.15 17.99 2.73
CA SER A 50 -17.24 18.20 1.27
C SER A 50 -17.61 16.94 0.48
N GLN A 51 -17.36 15.76 1.05
CA GLN A 51 -17.71 14.46 0.47
C GLN A 51 -19.11 13.98 0.90
N GLY A 52 -19.88 14.82 1.60
CA GLY A 52 -21.27 14.56 1.97
C GLY A 52 -21.47 14.00 3.37
N ILE A 53 -20.44 13.97 4.22
CA ILE A 53 -20.58 13.56 5.63
C ILE A 53 -20.99 14.76 6.47
N ALA A 54 -22.27 14.81 6.88
CA ALA A 54 -22.82 15.95 7.61
C ALA A 54 -22.21 16.16 9.01
N ASP A 55 -21.92 15.06 9.74
CA ASP A 55 -21.31 15.09 11.07
C ASP A 55 -20.07 14.17 11.12
N PRO A 56 -18.90 14.64 10.64
CA PRO A 56 -17.69 13.82 10.59
C PRO A 56 -17.15 13.41 11.95
N GLU A 57 -17.50 14.10 13.04
CA GLU A 57 -17.04 13.78 14.38
C GLU A 57 -17.75 12.55 14.97
N ASN A 58 -18.93 12.21 14.44
CA ASN A 58 -19.77 11.15 14.94
C ASN A 58 -19.68 9.90 14.03
N ARG A 59 -18.78 8.97 14.40
CA ARG A 59 -18.60 7.70 13.67
C ARG A 59 -19.89 6.92 13.46
N SER A 60 -20.77 6.90 14.47
CA SER A 60 -22.00 6.11 14.44
C SER A 60 -23.08 6.64 13.49
N SER A 61 -23.04 7.93 13.15
CA SER A 61 -23.98 8.51 12.17
C SER A 61 -23.55 8.35 10.71
N MET A 62 -22.31 7.89 10.47
CA MET A 62 -21.79 7.73 9.11
C MET A 62 -22.16 6.37 8.54
N SER A 63 -22.70 6.36 7.31
CA SER A 63 -23.03 5.13 6.58
C SER A 63 -21.83 4.47 5.89
N TRP A 64 -20.69 5.15 5.83
CA TRP A 64 -19.49 4.62 5.18
C TRP A 64 -18.83 3.56 6.06
N ASP A 65 -18.35 2.49 5.41
CA ASP A 65 -17.55 1.47 6.07
C ASP A 65 -16.14 1.98 6.40
N ASP A 66 -15.45 1.26 7.29
CA ASP A 66 -14.13 1.67 7.79
C ASP A 66 -13.07 1.67 6.67
N ALA A 67 -13.17 0.76 5.70
CA ALA A 67 -12.24 0.71 4.58
C ALA A 67 -12.34 1.97 3.71
N ASN A 68 -13.55 2.40 3.35
CA ASN A 68 -13.78 3.62 2.58
C ASN A 68 -13.41 4.87 3.40
N LEU A 69 -13.73 4.90 4.70
CA LEU A 69 -13.32 5.99 5.57
C LEU A 69 -11.80 6.09 5.69
N PHE A 70 -11.08 4.98 5.88
CA PHE A 70 -9.63 4.97 5.92
C PHE A 70 -9.04 5.44 4.59
N PHE A 71 -9.51 4.87 3.47
CA PHE A 71 -9.02 5.22 2.14
C PHE A 71 -9.21 6.71 1.85
N VAL A 72 -10.41 7.24 2.05
CA VAL A 72 -10.69 8.66 1.81
C VAL A 72 -9.97 9.56 2.82
N SER A 73 -9.77 9.13 4.06
CA SER A 73 -9.06 9.98 5.03
C SER A 73 -7.57 10.12 4.73
N CYS A 74 -6.97 9.04 4.22
CA CYS A 74 -5.52 8.94 4.05
C CYS A 74 -5.04 9.24 2.62
N THR A 75 -5.86 9.05 1.59
CA THR A 75 -5.41 9.24 0.20
C THR A 75 -4.98 10.67 -0.07
N ASP A 76 -3.80 10.84 -0.67
CA ASP A 76 -3.30 12.13 -1.12
C ASP A 76 -4.00 12.54 -2.44
N LEU A 77 -4.70 13.68 -2.43
CA LEU A 77 -5.52 14.13 -3.54
C LEU A 77 -4.94 15.34 -4.26
N THR A 78 -5.20 15.42 -5.56
CA THR A 78 -5.07 16.66 -6.33
C THR A 78 -6.12 17.69 -5.88
N ARG A 79 -5.95 18.93 -6.31
CA ARG A 79 -6.94 20.01 -6.08
C ARG A 79 -8.35 19.66 -6.58
N ASP A 80 -8.44 18.81 -7.61
CA ASP A 80 -9.70 18.36 -8.20
C ASP A 80 -10.26 17.10 -7.53
N GLY A 81 -9.70 16.70 -6.39
CA GLY A 81 -10.21 15.59 -5.58
C GLY A 81 -9.84 14.20 -6.09
N ARG A 82 -8.88 14.07 -7.01
CA ARG A 82 -8.44 12.77 -7.55
C ARG A 82 -7.19 12.27 -6.82
N PRO A 83 -7.00 10.95 -6.61
CA PRO A 83 -5.74 10.43 -6.09
C PRO A 83 -4.57 10.92 -6.95
N TYR A 84 -3.60 11.56 -6.32
CA TYR A 84 -2.48 12.16 -7.02
C TYR A 84 -1.52 11.05 -7.46
N PRO A 85 -1.38 10.73 -8.75
CA PRO A 85 -0.61 9.56 -9.18
C PRO A 85 0.87 9.66 -8.79
N LEU A 86 1.50 8.51 -8.50
CA LEU A 86 2.95 8.43 -8.39
C LEU A 86 3.57 8.40 -9.80
N GLU A 87 4.41 9.37 -10.11
CA GLU A 87 5.12 9.47 -11.39
C GLU A 87 6.35 8.55 -11.41
N THR A 88 6.11 7.25 -11.53
CA THR A 88 7.15 6.22 -11.39
C THR A 88 7.98 6.01 -12.66
N GLY A 89 7.49 6.48 -13.81
CA GLY A 89 8.07 6.18 -15.13
C GLY A 89 7.90 4.71 -15.54
N ILE A 90 7.13 3.92 -14.79
CA ILE A 90 6.83 2.51 -15.06
C ILE A 90 5.36 2.38 -15.43
N SER A 91 5.04 1.53 -16.41
CA SER A 91 3.64 1.30 -16.77
C SER A 91 2.91 0.64 -15.61
N LYS A 92 1.64 1.03 -15.41
CA LYS A 92 0.82 0.47 -14.33
C LYS A 92 0.70 -1.06 -14.44
N GLU A 93 0.61 -1.60 -15.65
CA GLU A 93 0.57 -3.06 -15.90
C GLU A 93 1.79 -3.80 -15.36
N LYS A 94 3.01 -3.23 -15.51
CA LYS A 94 4.24 -3.90 -15.07
C LYS A 94 4.32 -4.10 -13.56
N PHE A 95 3.74 -3.18 -12.80
CA PHE A 95 3.62 -3.33 -11.34
C PHE A 95 2.36 -4.11 -10.95
N GLY A 96 1.23 -3.76 -11.56
CA GLY A 96 -0.09 -4.25 -11.16
C GLY A 96 -0.37 -5.70 -11.54
N ARG A 97 0.34 -6.26 -12.53
CA ARG A 97 0.22 -7.67 -12.93
C ARG A 97 1.61 -8.25 -13.15
N PHE A 98 2.29 -8.58 -12.07
CA PHE A 98 3.57 -9.28 -12.16
C PHE A 98 3.36 -10.64 -12.84
N PRO A 99 4.23 -11.10 -13.76
CA PRO A 99 3.97 -12.28 -14.57
C PRO A 99 4.25 -13.62 -13.85
N TYR A 100 3.79 -13.77 -12.60
CA TYR A 100 3.93 -15.00 -11.81
C TYR A 100 2.88 -15.10 -10.70
N GLY A 101 2.43 -16.33 -10.42
CA GLY A 101 1.53 -16.64 -9.30
C GLY A 101 0.29 -15.73 -9.27
N GLU A 102 0.07 -15.09 -8.13
CA GLU A 102 -1.08 -14.18 -7.88
C GLU A 102 -0.90 -12.77 -8.48
N GLY A 103 0.14 -12.52 -9.27
CA GLY A 103 0.36 -11.22 -9.91
C GLY A 103 1.01 -10.14 -9.03
N SER A 104 1.41 -10.47 -7.80
CA SER A 104 2.04 -9.53 -6.86
C SER A 104 3.56 -9.56 -6.95
N SER A 105 4.15 -8.44 -7.37
CA SER A 105 5.62 -8.25 -7.32
C SER A 105 6.17 -8.25 -5.89
N ILE A 106 5.36 -7.86 -4.90
CA ILE A 106 5.75 -7.85 -3.48
C ILE A 106 5.84 -9.29 -2.96
N SER A 107 4.80 -10.10 -3.20
CA SER A 107 4.83 -11.52 -2.80
C SER A 107 5.96 -12.26 -3.52
N TYR A 108 6.12 -12.01 -4.83
CA TYR A 108 7.19 -12.60 -5.61
C TYR A 108 8.57 -12.30 -5.01
N LEU A 109 8.85 -11.03 -4.72
CA LEU A 109 10.14 -10.65 -4.15
C LEU A 109 10.36 -11.33 -2.80
N ARG A 110 9.34 -11.40 -1.93
CA ARG A 110 9.46 -12.06 -0.62
C ARG A 110 9.74 -13.56 -0.72
N ASP A 111 9.09 -14.25 -1.64
CA ASP A 111 9.20 -15.71 -1.76
C ASP A 111 10.56 -16.15 -2.34
N TRP A 112 11.15 -15.31 -3.20
CA TRP A 112 12.29 -15.70 -4.04
C TRP A 112 13.62 -15.02 -3.71
N ILE A 113 13.70 -14.18 -2.69
CA ILE A 113 14.98 -13.66 -2.18
C ILE A 113 15.58 -14.54 -1.09
N ARG A 114 16.90 -14.47 -0.92
CA ARG A 114 17.68 -15.14 0.12
C ARG A 114 18.68 -14.17 0.75
N ASP A 115 19.13 -14.47 1.96
CA ASP A 115 20.17 -13.70 2.63
C ASP A 115 21.49 -13.74 1.86
N SER A 116 22.05 -12.57 1.58
CA SER A 116 23.38 -12.39 1.00
C SER A 116 24.54 -12.74 1.94
N ARG A 117 24.26 -12.99 3.23
CA ARG A 117 25.18 -13.19 4.38
C ARG A 117 26.03 -11.98 4.73
N ARG A 118 25.66 -10.79 4.24
CA ARG A 118 26.43 -9.56 4.41
C ARG A 118 25.76 -8.53 5.31
N ASP A 119 24.43 -8.60 5.42
CA ASP A 119 23.64 -7.53 6.02
C ASP A 119 22.26 -8.03 6.46
N THR A 120 22.23 -8.91 7.47
CA THR A 120 21.02 -9.60 7.91
C THR A 120 20.00 -8.64 8.54
N GLU A 121 20.45 -7.57 9.22
CA GLU A 121 19.55 -6.57 9.82
C GLU A 121 18.71 -5.83 8.75
N HIS A 122 19.33 -5.37 7.67
CA HIS A 122 18.57 -4.72 6.58
C HIS A 122 17.68 -5.72 5.82
N LEU A 123 18.01 -7.02 5.81
CA LEU A 123 17.14 -8.04 5.24
C LEU A 123 15.88 -8.24 6.09
N GLU A 124 16.03 -8.32 7.41
CA GLU A 124 14.93 -8.42 8.35
C GLU A 124 14.02 -7.19 8.27
N GLU A 125 14.60 -5.97 8.28
CA GLU A 125 13.83 -4.73 8.10
C GLU A 125 13.07 -4.73 6.76
N MET A 126 13.71 -5.17 5.68
CA MET A 126 13.05 -5.28 4.37
C MET A 126 11.88 -6.26 4.40
N ALA A 127 12.07 -7.45 5.00
CA ALA A 127 11.06 -8.48 5.08
C ALA A 127 9.84 -8.00 5.89
N ASP A 128 10.07 -7.33 7.02
CA ASP A 128 9.03 -6.76 7.87
C ASP A 128 8.25 -5.66 7.14
N LEU A 129 8.94 -4.77 6.43
CA LEU A 129 8.28 -3.68 5.70
C LEU A 129 7.50 -4.19 4.48
N LEU A 130 8.00 -5.22 3.78
CA LEU A 130 7.26 -5.87 2.70
C LEU A 130 6.02 -6.60 3.25
N GLU A 131 6.14 -7.30 4.37
CA GLU A 131 5.00 -7.96 5.02
C GLU A 131 3.96 -6.93 5.48
N LYS A 132 4.39 -5.86 6.17
CA LYS A 132 3.53 -4.74 6.55
C LYS A 132 2.77 -4.16 5.35
N LEU A 133 3.43 -3.95 4.21
CA LEU A 133 2.77 -3.43 3.02
C LEU A 133 1.79 -4.45 2.39
N ASN A 134 2.06 -5.75 2.54
CA ASN A 134 1.28 -6.82 1.94
C ASN A 134 0.09 -7.30 2.80
N SER A 135 0.14 -7.12 4.12
CA SER A 135 -0.84 -7.75 5.02
C SER A 135 -1.27 -6.94 6.24
N ARG A 136 -0.78 -5.70 6.46
CA ARG A 136 -1.14 -4.89 7.65
C ARG A 136 -2.65 -4.67 7.83
N MET A 137 -3.43 -4.72 6.75
CA MET A 137 -4.89 -4.59 6.84
C MET A 137 -5.62 -5.93 7.05
N SER A 138 -4.93 -7.07 6.96
CA SER A 138 -5.56 -8.38 7.02
C SER A 138 -6.29 -8.61 8.35
N GLY A 139 -7.55 -9.02 8.28
CA GLY A 139 -8.40 -9.27 9.43
C GLY A 139 -9.02 -8.02 10.08
N THR A 140 -8.70 -6.82 9.58
CA THR A 140 -9.26 -5.55 10.09
C THR A 140 -10.57 -5.21 9.38
N SER A 141 -11.39 -4.33 9.99
CA SER A 141 -12.58 -3.77 9.32
C SER A 141 -12.23 -2.88 8.11
N MET A 142 -10.96 -2.51 7.96
CA MET A 142 -10.43 -1.69 6.88
C MET A 142 -9.94 -2.52 5.69
N GLU A 143 -9.85 -3.86 5.80
CA GLU A 143 -9.33 -4.72 4.71
C GLU A 143 -10.20 -4.63 3.46
N LYS A 144 -11.53 -4.69 3.62
CA LYS A 144 -12.51 -4.81 2.55
C LYS A 144 -13.65 -3.82 2.75
N GLY A 145 -13.99 -3.10 1.70
CA GLY A 145 -15.07 -2.11 1.69
C GLY A 145 -16.00 -2.26 0.50
N VAL A 146 -17.10 -1.50 0.55
CA VAL A 146 -18.03 -1.31 -0.56
C VAL A 146 -17.27 -0.81 -1.79
N GLY A 147 -17.76 -1.20 -2.97
CA GLY A 147 -17.14 -0.80 -4.26
C GLY A 147 -15.95 -1.66 -4.66
N ARG A 148 -15.83 -2.88 -4.12
CA ARG A 148 -14.68 -3.80 -4.33
C ARG A 148 -13.35 -3.21 -3.87
N LEU A 149 -13.39 -2.28 -2.91
CA LEU A 149 -12.18 -1.78 -2.29
C LEU A 149 -11.56 -2.88 -1.44
N GLN A 150 -10.33 -3.27 -1.77
CA GLN A 150 -9.53 -4.17 -0.94
C GLN A 150 -8.14 -3.58 -0.72
N MET A 151 -7.81 -3.32 0.54
CA MET A 151 -6.54 -2.75 0.97
C MET A 151 -5.71 -3.86 1.62
N LEU A 152 -4.43 -3.94 1.27
CA LEU A 152 -3.52 -4.96 1.77
C LEU A 152 -2.69 -4.45 2.94
N GLY A 153 -2.10 -3.27 2.79
CA GLY A 153 -1.26 -2.66 3.81
C GLY A 153 -0.77 -1.29 3.39
N TRP A 154 -0.17 -0.57 4.33
CA TRP A 154 0.34 0.78 4.11
C TRP A 154 1.65 0.97 4.83
N LEU A 155 2.42 1.97 4.40
CA LEU A 155 3.66 2.40 5.03
C LEU A 155 3.64 3.91 5.22
N THR A 156 4.18 4.38 6.35
CA THR A 156 4.48 5.81 6.54
C THR A 156 5.55 6.29 5.55
N ASN A 157 5.79 7.58 5.46
CA ASN A 157 6.90 8.16 4.68
C ASN A 157 8.26 7.58 5.15
N GLU A 158 8.47 7.48 6.46
CA GLU A 158 9.70 6.90 7.02
C GLU A 158 9.84 5.42 6.63
N GLU A 159 8.80 4.63 6.83
CA GLU A 159 8.78 3.21 6.43
C GLU A 159 8.97 3.03 4.92
N THR A 160 8.38 3.92 4.10
CA THR A 160 8.55 3.96 2.63
C THR A 160 10.01 4.19 2.25
N THR A 161 10.65 5.16 2.93
CA THR A 161 12.05 5.51 2.72
C THR A 161 12.97 4.36 3.13
N ASN A 162 12.70 3.73 4.27
CA ASN A 162 13.48 2.60 4.77
C ASN A 162 13.34 1.38 3.86
N LEU A 163 12.12 1.03 3.43
CA LEU A 163 11.90 -0.08 2.52
C LEU A 163 12.66 0.13 1.20
N ARG A 164 12.62 1.36 0.66
CA ARG A 164 13.40 1.68 -0.55
C ARG A 164 14.89 1.46 -0.33
N LYS A 165 15.45 1.96 0.77
CA LYS A 165 16.88 1.80 1.09
C LYS A 165 17.24 0.32 1.20
N ALA A 166 16.44 -0.44 1.94
CA ALA A 166 16.64 -1.86 2.18
C ALA A 166 16.60 -2.68 0.88
N ILE A 167 15.60 -2.46 0.00
CA ILE A 167 15.54 -3.12 -1.32
C ILE A 167 16.75 -2.77 -2.19
N THR A 168 17.23 -1.52 -2.14
CA THR A 168 18.41 -1.10 -2.93
C THR A 168 19.75 -1.45 -2.30
N SER A 169 19.74 -2.02 -1.10
CA SER A 169 20.96 -2.47 -0.41
C SER A 169 21.47 -3.78 -1.04
N ARG A 170 22.57 -4.31 -0.51
CA ARG A 170 23.10 -5.62 -0.91
C ARG A 170 22.72 -6.73 0.07
N CYS A 171 21.66 -6.55 0.86
CA CYS A 171 21.26 -7.50 1.90
C CYS A 171 20.66 -8.80 1.36
N TRP A 172 20.18 -8.82 0.12
CA TRP A 172 19.52 -9.96 -0.50
C TRP A 172 20.18 -10.39 -1.81
N ILE A 173 19.95 -11.65 -2.19
CA ILE A 173 20.23 -12.21 -3.51
C ILE A 173 19.01 -13.03 -3.99
N PRO A 174 18.77 -13.17 -5.29
CA PRO A 174 17.75 -14.10 -5.77
C PRO A 174 18.09 -15.55 -5.38
N SER A 175 17.05 -16.35 -5.14
CA SER A 175 17.14 -17.79 -4.96
C SER A 175 17.68 -18.45 -6.24
N ALA A 176 18.48 -19.51 -6.10
CA ALA A 176 18.89 -20.34 -7.22
C ALA A 176 17.69 -21.07 -7.88
N GLU A 177 16.58 -21.19 -7.16
CA GLU A 177 15.33 -21.81 -7.59
C GLU A 177 14.31 -20.79 -8.09
N GLU A 178 14.72 -19.53 -8.29
CA GLU A 178 13.85 -18.49 -8.80
C GLU A 178 13.20 -18.93 -10.14
N PRO A 179 11.87 -18.81 -10.28
CA PRO A 179 11.17 -19.33 -11.45
C PRO A 179 11.29 -18.45 -12.69
N LEU A 180 11.56 -17.14 -12.52
CA LEU A 180 11.75 -16.21 -13.63
C LEU A 180 13.19 -15.71 -13.61
N ASP A 181 13.89 -15.82 -14.73
CA ASP A 181 15.24 -15.28 -14.85
C ASP A 181 15.22 -13.75 -14.65
N GLY A 182 15.85 -13.29 -13.57
CA GLY A 182 15.90 -11.88 -13.19
C GLY A 182 14.60 -11.31 -12.60
N GLY A 183 13.63 -12.15 -12.24
CA GLY A 183 12.32 -11.73 -11.72
C GLY A 183 12.40 -10.85 -10.47
N CYS A 184 13.28 -11.17 -9.52
CA CYS A 184 13.46 -10.48 -8.26
C CYS A 184 14.01 -9.08 -8.52
N HIS A 185 14.95 -8.96 -9.46
CA HIS A 185 15.50 -7.67 -9.86
C HIS A 185 14.43 -6.80 -10.54
N ASP A 186 13.56 -7.38 -11.37
CA ASP A 186 12.48 -6.65 -12.03
C ASP A 186 11.38 -6.23 -11.03
N ALA A 187 10.97 -7.13 -10.14
CA ALA A 187 10.04 -6.85 -9.04
C ALA A 187 10.58 -5.74 -8.13
N ALA A 188 11.83 -5.86 -7.68
CA ALA A 188 12.50 -4.86 -6.86
C ALA A 188 12.55 -3.50 -7.57
N LYS A 189 12.89 -3.47 -8.87
CA LYS A 189 12.91 -2.25 -9.68
C LYS A 189 11.53 -1.59 -9.73
N HIS A 190 10.46 -2.35 -9.92
CA HIS A 190 9.09 -1.83 -9.98
C HIS A 190 8.63 -1.26 -8.63
N ILE A 191 8.91 -1.97 -7.54
CA ILE A 191 8.61 -1.51 -6.18
C ILE A 191 9.40 -0.22 -5.88
N VAL A 192 10.72 -0.22 -6.10
CA VAL A 192 11.59 0.94 -5.84
C VAL A 192 11.16 2.19 -6.59
N ALA A 193 10.66 2.07 -7.82
CA ALA A 193 10.17 3.22 -8.56
C ALA A 193 8.96 3.90 -7.90
N HIS A 194 8.04 3.12 -7.33
CA HIS A 194 6.91 3.64 -6.56
C HIS A 194 7.38 4.28 -5.26
N LEU A 195 8.25 3.60 -4.51
CA LEU A 195 8.76 4.11 -3.24
C LEU A 195 9.59 5.40 -3.42
N ARG A 196 10.41 5.49 -4.47
CA ARG A 196 11.15 6.72 -4.81
C ARG A 196 10.21 7.89 -5.15
N ALA A 197 9.15 7.64 -5.91
CA ALA A 197 8.17 8.67 -6.24
C ALA A 197 7.44 9.18 -4.98
N ALA A 198 7.11 8.27 -4.06
CA ALA A 198 6.48 8.61 -2.79
C ALA A 198 7.43 9.38 -1.84
N GLU A 199 8.68 8.91 -1.69
CA GLU A 199 9.73 9.57 -0.90
C GLU A 199 9.98 11.01 -1.37
N LYS A 200 10.08 11.23 -2.70
CA LYS A 200 10.26 12.58 -3.28
C LYS A 200 9.12 13.53 -2.90
N ARG A 201 7.91 13.00 -2.74
CA ARG A 201 6.70 13.74 -2.34
C ARG A 201 6.48 13.78 -0.83
N ARG A 202 7.34 13.13 -0.05
CA ARG A 202 7.22 12.98 1.41
C ARG A 202 5.88 12.35 1.85
N CYS A 203 5.31 11.48 1.02
CA CYS A 203 4.07 10.77 1.32
C CYS A 203 4.36 9.32 1.73
N GLY A 204 3.38 8.68 2.39
CA GLY A 204 3.39 7.24 2.57
C GLY A 204 2.86 6.52 1.32
N VAL A 205 2.71 5.21 1.42
CA VAL A 205 2.11 4.37 0.38
C VAL A 205 1.04 3.44 0.93
N LEU A 206 0.03 3.14 0.13
CA LEU A 206 -1.03 2.17 0.40
C LEU A 206 -1.12 1.19 -0.77
N LEU A 207 -1.06 -0.11 -0.48
CA LEU A 207 -1.23 -1.17 -1.47
C LEU A 207 -2.69 -1.62 -1.52
N ARG A 208 -3.24 -1.68 -2.73
CA ARG A 208 -4.60 -2.17 -3.01
C ARG A 208 -4.59 -3.21 -4.10
N ILE A 209 -5.62 -4.05 -4.07
CA ILE A 209 -5.87 -5.10 -5.04
C ILE A 209 -7.25 -4.90 -5.67
N HIS A 210 -7.33 -5.14 -6.97
CA HIS A 210 -8.53 -4.99 -7.78
C HIS A 210 -8.88 -6.35 -8.40
N ASN A 211 -10.04 -6.89 -8.00
CA ASN A 211 -10.58 -8.19 -8.47
C ASN A 211 -11.78 -8.01 -9.41
#